data_AF-A0A1G5Q430-F1
#
_entry.id   AF-A0A1G5Q430-F1
#
_cell.length_a   1.000
_cell.length_b   1.000
_cell.length_c   1.000
_cell.angle_alpha   90.00
_cell.angle_beta   90.00
_cell.angle_gamma   90.00
#
_symmetry.space_group_name_H-M   'P 1'
#
loop_
_entity.id
_entity.type
_entity.pdbx_description
1 polymer ?
#
loop_
_entity_poly.entity_id
_entity_poly.type
_entity_poly.pdbx_seq_one_letter_code
_entity_poly.pdbx_strand_id
1 'polypeptide(L)'
;MQMNPVLRPRVATSALIVASAVTLVLAVILTALSLTISGTAWVLVALTTPCVVVVLFWAQRLRSQRQWQDETAAQWKRIESLKTAGGTTTEVTVLTVDALQPTGSWITIRWNHFDYIQPAWIEALPEPIWPGTVLLIRPDPAQVQPGAPWPETYRISGDHVLAWAPLV
;
A
#
# COMPACT_ATOMS: atom_id res chain seq x y z
N MET A 1 15.83 4.83 -3.45
CA MET A 1 15.03 4.12 -2.45
C MET A 1 13.69 3.79 -3.10
N GLN A 2 13.42 2.52 -3.38
CA GLN A 2 12.15 2.09 -3.97
C GLN A 2 11.09 2.12 -2.86
N MET A 3 10.07 2.96 -3.01
CA MET A 3 8.98 3.06 -2.04
C MET A 3 8.19 1.74 -2.07
N ASN A 4 7.94 1.13 -0.91
CA ASN A 4 7.14 -0.09 -0.84
C ASN A 4 5.70 0.23 -1.32
N PRO A 5 5.27 -0.31 -2.49
CA PRO A 5 3.98 0.00 -3.07
C PRO A 5 2.81 -0.60 -2.25
N VAL A 6 3.08 -1.50 -1.32
CA VAL A 6 2.08 -2.09 -0.43
C VAL A 6 1.69 -1.16 0.71
N LEU A 7 2.56 -0.23 1.09
CA LEU A 7 2.27 0.69 2.18
C LEU A 7 1.33 1.79 1.71
N ARG A 8 0.08 1.74 2.21
CA ARG A 8 -0.89 2.80 2.01
C ARG A 8 -0.33 4.13 2.52
N PRO A 9 -0.26 5.18 1.69
CA PRO A 9 0.24 6.48 2.13
C PRO A 9 -0.69 7.05 3.20
N ARG A 10 -0.12 7.38 4.37
CA ARG A 10 -0.87 8.02 5.46
C ARG A 10 -1.25 9.44 5.04
N VAL A 11 -2.55 9.70 5.01
CA VAL A 11 -3.12 10.97 4.52
C VAL A 11 -3.04 12.05 5.60
N ALA A 12 -3.34 11.67 6.85
CA ALA A 12 -3.35 12.56 7.99
C ALA A 12 -2.35 12.07 9.05
N THR A 13 -1.37 12.90 9.35
CA THR A 13 -0.55 12.76 10.57
C THR A 13 -1.12 13.70 11.62
N SER A 14 -1.04 13.33 12.91
CA SER A 14 -1.51 14.16 14.02
C SER A 14 -0.93 15.58 13.95
N ALA A 15 0.34 15.69 13.54
CA ALA A 15 1.01 16.97 13.32
C ALA A 15 0.36 17.83 12.23
N LEU A 16 -0.07 17.23 11.10
CA LEU A 16 -0.72 17.97 10.02
C LEU A 16 -2.13 18.43 10.42
N ILE A 17 -2.86 17.60 11.18
CA ILE A 17 -4.16 17.96 11.74
C ILE A 17 -4.01 19.15 12.69
N VAL A 18 -3.07 19.07 13.64
CA VAL A 18 -2.78 20.15 14.59
C VAL A 18 -2.33 21.42 13.85
N ALA A 19 -1.41 21.31 12.90
CA ALA A 19 -0.95 22.45 12.11
C ALA A 19 -2.09 23.11 11.32
N SER A 20 -3.01 22.31 10.74
CA SER A 20 -4.19 22.81 10.04
C SER A 20 -5.19 23.51 10.98
N ALA A 21 -5.41 22.97 12.17
CA ALA A 21 -6.28 23.58 13.17
C ALA A 21 -5.70 24.91 13.69
N VAL A 22 -4.41 24.94 13.99
CA VAL A 22 -3.71 26.15 14.43
C VAL A 22 -3.71 27.22 13.35
N THR A 23 -3.42 26.86 12.08
CA THR A 23 -3.47 27.82 10.97
C THR A 23 -4.88 28.37 10.73
N LEU A 24 -5.92 27.55 10.89
CA LEU A 24 -7.31 27.99 10.75
C LEU A 24 -7.72 28.95 11.88
N VAL A 25 -7.35 28.65 13.13
CA VAL A 25 -7.61 29.54 14.28
C VAL A 25 -6.87 30.88 14.11
N LEU A 26 -5.60 30.82 13.72
CA LEU A 26 -4.79 32.01 13.47
C LEU A 26 -5.37 32.85 12.31
N ALA A 27 -5.90 32.18 11.28
CA ALA A 27 -6.59 32.82 10.17
C ALA A 27 -7.83 33.60 10.60
N VAL A 28 -8.67 33.02 11.44
CA VAL A 28 -9.87 33.70 11.94
C VAL A 28 -9.49 34.93 12.77
N ILE A 29 -8.53 34.80 13.69
CA ILE A 29 -8.09 35.89 14.57
C ILE A 29 -7.50 37.05 13.76
N LEU A 30 -6.57 36.75 12.83
CA LEU A 30 -5.90 37.77 12.03
C LEU A 30 -6.84 38.43 11.02
N THR A 31 -7.83 37.69 10.48
CA THR A 31 -8.86 38.28 9.60
C THR A 31 -9.75 39.25 10.37
N ALA A 32 -10.19 38.88 11.58
CA ALA A 32 -10.97 39.77 12.44
C ALA A 32 -10.20 41.05 12.82
N LEU A 33 -8.90 40.92 13.09
CA LEU A 33 -8.01 42.06 13.37
C LEU A 33 -7.85 42.97 12.14
N SER A 34 -7.77 42.38 10.95
CA SER A 34 -7.61 43.14 9.70
C SER A 34 -8.83 43.98 9.30
N LEU A 35 -10.03 43.54 9.72
CA LEU A 35 -11.29 44.24 9.46
C LEU A 35 -11.56 45.37 10.46
N THR A 36 -10.91 45.34 11.62
CA THR A 36 -11.15 46.29 12.72
C THR A 36 -10.14 47.43 12.78
N ILE A 37 -8.93 47.25 12.22
CA ILE A 37 -7.83 48.23 12.32
C ILE A 37 -7.37 48.64 10.91
N SER A 38 -7.40 49.95 10.59
CA SER A 38 -6.86 50.46 9.33
C SER A 38 -5.31 50.42 9.31
N GLY A 39 -4.70 49.90 8.25
CA GLY A 39 -3.24 49.81 8.07
C GLY A 39 -2.65 48.40 8.22
N THR A 40 -3.45 47.38 8.52
CA THR A 40 -3.00 45.99 8.72
C THR A 40 -3.07 45.12 7.46
N ALA A 41 -3.03 45.71 6.26
CA ALA A 41 -3.11 44.94 5.00
C ALA A 41 -1.99 43.90 4.85
N TRP A 42 -0.80 44.15 5.44
CA TRP A 42 0.31 43.20 5.47
C TRP A 42 0.00 41.91 6.25
N VAL A 43 -0.95 41.96 7.21
CA VAL A 43 -1.40 40.81 7.99
C VAL A 43 -2.10 39.76 7.11
N LEU A 44 -2.82 40.21 6.07
CA LEU A 44 -3.45 39.32 5.09
C LEU A 44 -2.40 38.57 4.25
N VAL A 45 -1.28 39.21 3.90
CA VAL A 45 -0.17 38.57 3.18
C VAL A 45 0.58 37.56 4.07
N ALA A 46 0.78 37.91 5.34
CA ALA A 46 1.35 37.01 6.34
C ALA A 46 0.45 35.77 6.58
N LEU A 47 -0.87 35.90 6.37
CA LEU A 47 -1.83 34.82 6.54
C LEU A 47 -1.97 33.91 5.32
N THR A 48 -1.95 34.48 4.12
CA THR A 48 -2.11 33.69 2.88
C THR A 48 -0.99 32.68 2.70
N THR A 49 0.24 33.04 3.08
CA THR A 49 1.42 32.17 2.93
C THR A 49 1.29 30.82 3.66
N PRO A 50 1.05 30.75 4.99
CA PRO A 50 0.91 29.48 5.70
C PRO A 50 -0.34 28.70 5.26
N CYS A 51 -1.45 29.38 4.96
CA CYS A 51 -2.65 28.71 4.43
C CYS A 51 -2.38 28.01 3.10
N VAL A 52 -1.71 28.68 2.16
CA VAL A 52 -1.34 28.09 0.87
C VAL A 52 -0.41 26.89 1.05
N VAL A 53 0.59 26.98 1.93
CA VAL A 53 1.49 25.86 2.23
C VAL A 53 0.71 24.65 2.77
N VAL A 54 -0.18 24.85 3.74
CA VAL A 54 -1.00 23.76 4.30
C VAL A 54 -1.88 23.12 3.21
N VAL A 55 -2.54 23.94 2.37
CA VAL A 55 -3.37 23.43 1.26
C VAL A 55 -2.55 22.63 0.26
N LEU A 56 -1.36 23.10 -0.12
CA LEU A 56 -0.46 22.38 -1.03
C LEU A 56 -0.02 21.03 -0.46
N PHE A 57 0.31 20.98 0.83
CA PHE A 57 0.65 19.73 1.51
C PHE A 57 -0.50 18.72 1.51
N TRP A 58 -1.72 19.17 1.82
CA TRP A 58 -2.92 18.34 1.73
C TRP A 58 -3.19 17.87 0.30
N ALA A 59 -3.09 18.76 -0.69
CA ALA A 59 -3.29 18.43 -2.09
C ALA A 59 -2.30 17.37 -2.58
N GLN A 60 -1.02 17.50 -2.22
CA GLN A 60 0.01 16.52 -2.57
C GLN A 60 -0.24 15.16 -1.92
N ARG A 61 -0.60 15.14 -0.62
CA ARG A 61 -0.93 13.90 0.11
C ARG A 61 -2.16 13.21 -0.48
N LEU A 62 -3.20 13.97 -0.81
CA LEU A 62 -4.42 13.45 -1.40
C LEU A 62 -4.17 12.89 -2.81
N ARG A 63 -3.34 13.57 -3.61
CA ARG A 63 -2.92 13.08 -4.94
C ARG A 63 -2.16 11.76 -4.82
N SER A 64 -1.18 11.68 -3.91
CA SER A 64 -0.43 10.44 -3.67
C SER A 64 -1.33 9.30 -3.22
N GLN A 65 -2.33 9.57 -2.36
CA GLN A 65 -3.30 8.56 -1.96
C GLN A 65 -4.16 8.10 -3.14
N ARG A 66 -4.65 9.02 -3.97
CA ARG A 66 -5.45 8.67 -5.15
C ARG A 66 -4.65 7.84 -6.14
N GLN A 67 -3.41 8.24 -6.42
CA GLN A 67 -2.50 7.47 -7.28
C GLN A 67 -2.30 6.05 -6.74
N TRP A 68 -2.03 5.91 -5.43
CA TRP A 68 -1.92 4.59 -4.81
C TRP A 68 -3.20 3.77 -4.92
N GLN A 69 -4.38 4.39 -4.77
CA GLN A 69 -5.67 3.71 -4.93
C GLN A 69 -5.90 3.26 -6.37
N ASP A 70 -5.59 4.10 -7.36
CA ASP A 70 -5.75 3.79 -8.78
C ASP A 70 -4.81 2.65 -9.20
N GLU A 71 -3.54 2.68 -8.76
CA GLU A 71 -2.56 1.61 -8.99
C GLU A 71 -2.98 0.30 -8.32
N THR A 72 -3.41 0.36 -7.06
CA THR A 72 -3.91 -0.81 -6.32
C THR A 72 -5.15 -1.41 -6.99
N ALA A 73 -6.08 -0.57 -7.43
CA ALA A 73 -7.28 -1.01 -8.14
C ALA A 73 -6.92 -1.66 -9.49
N ALA A 74 -5.94 -1.12 -10.22
CA ALA A 74 -5.45 -1.72 -11.46
C ALA A 74 -4.84 -3.11 -11.22
N GLN A 75 -4.07 -3.28 -10.14
CA GLN A 75 -3.48 -4.57 -9.75
C GLN A 75 -4.54 -5.61 -9.38
N TRP A 76 -5.52 -5.23 -8.55
CA TRP A 76 -6.65 -6.09 -8.21
C TRP A 76 -7.47 -6.47 -9.45
N LYS A 77 -7.72 -5.52 -10.36
CA LYS A 77 -8.38 -5.80 -11.63
C LYS A 77 -7.60 -6.80 -12.48
N ARG A 78 -6.26 -6.72 -12.48
CA ARG A 78 -5.40 -7.69 -13.16
C ARG A 78 -5.51 -9.08 -12.53
N ILE A 79 -5.45 -9.19 -11.20
CA ILE A 79 -5.68 -10.46 -10.50
C ILE A 79 -7.02 -11.07 -10.90
N GLU A 80 -8.09 -10.27 -10.85
CA GLU A 80 -9.44 -10.75 -11.17
C GLU A 80 -9.53 -11.21 -12.62
N SER A 81 -8.95 -10.46 -13.56
CA SER A 81 -8.91 -10.86 -14.97
C SER A 81 -8.19 -12.21 -15.16
N LEU A 82 -7.09 -12.45 -14.44
CA LEU A 82 -6.30 -13.67 -14.56
C LEU A 82 -6.99 -14.87 -13.91
N LYS A 83 -7.73 -14.67 -12.81
CA LYS A 83 -8.58 -15.72 -12.23
C LYS A 83 -9.65 -16.18 -13.23
N THR A 84 -10.27 -15.25 -13.94
CA THR A 84 -11.33 -15.55 -14.91
C THR A 84 -10.82 -16.15 -16.22
N ALA A 85 -9.52 -16.00 -16.55
CA ALA A 85 -8.93 -16.40 -17.82
C ALA A 85 -8.74 -17.93 -18.00
N GLY A 86 -9.15 -18.75 -17.02
CA GLY A 86 -9.16 -20.21 -17.13
C GLY A 86 -7.83 -20.84 -16.72
N GLY A 87 -7.81 -21.38 -15.50
CA GLY A 87 -6.70 -22.14 -14.93
C GLY A 87 -6.87 -22.31 -13.42
N THR A 88 -6.27 -23.35 -12.85
CA THR A 88 -6.22 -23.50 -11.39
C THR A 88 -5.33 -22.39 -10.84
N THR A 89 -5.93 -21.42 -10.16
CA THR A 89 -5.22 -20.32 -9.51
C THR A 89 -5.71 -20.19 -8.08
N THR A 90 -4.86 -19.66 -7.22
CA THR A 90 -5.17 -19.45 -5.80
C THR A 90 -4.48 -18.21 -5.30
N GLU A 91 -5.09 -17.56 -4.33
CA GLU A 91 -4.51 -16.42 -3.66
C GLU A 91 -3.78 -16.84 -2.39
N VAL A 92 -2.57 -16.32 -2.23
CA VAL A 92 -1.80 -16.45 -1.00
C VAL A 92 -1.37 -15.06 -0.53
N THR A 93 -1.54 -14.77 0.75
CA THR A 93 -1.05 -13.51 1.34
C THR A 93 0.33 -13.74 1.93
N VAL A 94 1.29 -12.90 1.57
CA VAL A 94 2.63 -12.87 2.15
C VAL A 94 2.56 -12.15 3.50
N LEU A 95 2.82 -12.87 4.59
CA LEU A 95 2.81 -12.33 5.95
C LEU A 95 4.17 -11.77 6.34
N THR A 96 5.25 -12.50 6.07
CA THR A 96 6.62 -12.09 6.38
C THR A 96 7.57 -12.44 5.23
N VAL A 97 8.68 -11.72 5.16
CA VAL A 97 9.82 -12.01 4.28
C VAL A 97 11.03 -12.08 5.20
N ASP A 98 11.51 -13.29 5.47
CA ASP A 98 12.43 -13.56 6.58
C ASP A 98 13.90 -13.43 6.13
N ALA A 99 14.23 -13.90 4.93
CA ALA A 99 15.58 -13.82 4.38
C ALA A 99 15.56 -13.68 2.85
N LEU A 100 16.16 -12.61 2.34
CA LEU A 100 16.46 -12.44 0.92
C LEU A 100 17.73 -13.20 0.55
N GLN A 101 17.65 -14.08 -0.44
CA GLN A 101 18.77 -14.79 -1.03
C GLN A 101 18.84 -14.48 -2.54
N PRO A 102 19.99 -14.71 -3.20
CA PRO A 102 20.14 -14.43 -4.64
C PRO A 102 19.19 -15.24 -5.51
N THR A 103 18.80 -16.43 -5.06
CA THR A 103 17.95 -17.39 -5.78
C THR A 103 16.48 -17.29 -5.42
N GLY A 104 16.13 -16.53 -4.38
CA GLY A 104 14.77 -16.50 -3.85
C GLY A 104 14.69 -15.94 -2.44
N SER A 105 13.56 -16.13 -1.77
CA SER A 105 13.34 -15.63 -0.42
C SER A 105 12.53 -16.62 0.40
N TRP A 106 12.88 -16.71 1.68
CA TRP A 106 12.03 -17.36 2.68
C TRP A 106 10.90 -16.41 3.06
N ILE A 107 9.67 -16.87 2.90
CA ILE A 107 8.47 -16.11 3.20
C ILE A 107 7.51 -16.95 4.03
N THR A 108 6.70 -16.29 4.85
CA THR A 108 5.53 -16.94 5.46
C THR A 108 4.30 -16.55 4.65
N ILE A 109 3.53 -17.53 4.21
CA ILE A 109 2.30 -17.30 3.43
C ILE A 109 1.07 -17.76 4.20
N ARG A 110 -0.06 -17.12 3.90
CA ARG A 110 -1.39 -17.58 4.26
C ARG A 110 -2.16 -17.94 3.01
N TRP A 111 -2.66 -19.16 2.94
CA TRP A 111 -3.61 -19.58 1.92
C TRP A 111 -4.96 -18.92 2.17
N ASN A 112 -5.36 -17.95 1.34
CA ASN A 112 -6.56 -17.15 1.61
C ASN A 112 -7.83 -18.00 1.65
N HIS A 113 -7.91 -19.05 0.83
CA HIS A 113 -9.09 -19.92 0.78
C HIS A 113 -9.21 -20.87 1.98
N PHE A 114 -8.08 -21.31 2.54
CA PHE A 114 -8.04 -22.31 3.61
C PHE A 114 -7.74 -21.70 5.00
N ASP A 115 -7.41 -20.41 5.04
CA ASP A 115 -6.88 -19.69 6.21
C ASP A 115 -5.69 -20.42 6.87
N TYR A 116 -4.91 -21.16 6.06
CA TYR A 116 -3.78 -21.96 6.52
C TYR A 116 -2.48 -21.18 6.36
N ILE A 117 -1.69 -21.09 7.42
CA ILE A 117 -0.40 -20.40 7.44
C ILE A 117 0.72 -21.42 7.38
N GLN A 118 1.68 -21.22 6.49
CA GLN A 118 2.84 -22.08 6.37
C GLN A 118 4.07 -21.31 5.86
N PRO A 119 5.28 -21.81 6.16
CA PRO A 119 6.48 -21.31 5.52
C PRO A 119 6.52 -21.71 4.05
N ALA A 120 7.07 -20.82 3.24
CA ALA A 120 7.27 -21.04 1.82
C ALA A 120 8.60 -20.46 1.35
N TRP A 121 9.13 -21.08 0.30
CA TRP A 121 10.23 -20.55 -0.48
C TRP A 121 9.67 -19.99 -1.78
N ILE A 122 10.01 -18.75 -2.11
CA ILE A 122 9.68 -18.16 -3.39
C ILE A 122 10.95 -17.88 -4.17
N GLU A 123 11.00 -18.29 -5.44
CA GLU A 123 12.14 -17.97 -6.29
C GLU A 123 12.23 -16.45 -6.56
N ALA A 124 13.42 -16.02 -6.99
CA ALA A 124 13.66 -14.60 -7.26
C ALA A 124 12.70 -14.09 -8.35
N LEU A 125 11.84 -13.14 -7.97
CA LEU A 125 10.94 -12.46 -8.89
C LEU A 125 11.62 -11.23 -9.53
N PRO A 126 11.15 -10.77 -10.70
CA PRO A 126 11.61 -9.53 -11.32
C PRO A 126 11.33 -8.30 -10.45
N GLU A 127 10.27 -8.36 -9.64
CA GLU A 127 9.85 -7.30 -8.72
C GLU A 127 10.00 -7.76 -7.26
N PRO A 128 10.43 -6.86 -6.35
CA PRO A 128 10.58 -7.21 -4.94
C PRO A 128 9.21 -7.47 -4.30
N ILE A 129 9.14 -8.54 -3.51
CA ILE A 129 7.94 -8.90 -2.73
C ILE A 129 8.00 -8.20 -1.37
N TRP A 130 6.84 -7.75 -0.91
CA TRP A 130 6.71 -7.08 0.37
C TRP A 130 5.74 -7.83 1.29
N PRO A 131 5.93 -7.73 2.61
CA PRO A 131 4.90 -8.16 3.57
C PRO A 131 3.58 -7.43 3.32
N GLY A 132 2.46 -8.15 3.41
CA GLY A 132 1.14 -7.63 3.09
C GLY A 132 0.80 -7.66 1.60
N THR A 133 1.58 -8.34 0.75
CA THR A 133 1.21 -8.58 -0.65
C THR A 133 0.30 -9.81 -0.77
N VAL A 134 -0.77 -9.71 -1.55
CA VAL A 134 -1.53 -10.86 -2.05
C VAL A 134 -0.94 -11.28 -3.39
N LEU A 135 -0.53 -12.54 -3.50
CA LEU A 135 -0.03 -13.15 -4.72
C LEU A 135 -1.12 -14.05 -5.31
N LEU A 136 -1.36 -13.91 -6.61
CA LEU A 136 -2.09 -14.90 -7.39
C LEU A 136 -1.09 -15.90 -7.95
N ILE A 137 -1.14 -17.14 -7.45
CA ILE A 137 -0.24 -18.20 -7.89
C ILE A 137 -0.99 -19.31 -8.62
N ARG A 138 -0.27 -20.01 -9.48
CA ARG A 138 -0.66 -21.35 -9.94
C ARG A 138 -0.16 -22.37 -8.91
N PRO A 139 -1.04 -23.07 -8.17
CA PRO A 139 -0.59 -24.07 -7.22
C PRO A 139 0.07 -25.23 -7.95
N ASP A 140 1.17 -25.73 -7.40
CA ASP A 140 1.88 -26.88 -7.95
C ASP A 140 1.21 -28.19 -7.47
N PRO A 141 0.61 -28.97 -8.39
CA PRO A 141 -0.06 -30.22 -8.03
C PRO A 141 0.92 -31.31 -7.55
N ALA A 142 2.22 -31.17 -7.79
CA ALA A 142 3.20 -32.09 -7.22
C ALA A 142 3.39 -31.88 -5.70
N GLN A 143 3.08 -30.68 -5.19
CA GLN A 143 3.27 -30.31 -3.78
C GLN A 143 1.97 -30.34 -2.97
N VAL A 144 0.83 -30.00 -3.59
CA VAL A 144 -0.46 -29.97 -2.92
C VAL A 144 -1.46 -30.81 -3.69
N GLN A 145 -1.94 -31.89 -3.08
CA GLN A 145 -2.91 -32.81 -3.65
C GLN A 145 -4.09 -33.04 -2.70
N PRO A 146 -5.32 -33.16 -3.21
CA PRO A 146 -6.47 -33.51 -2.39
C PRO A 146 -6.23 -34.81 -1.61
N GLY A 147 -6.40 -34.77 -0.29
CA GLY A 147 -6.24 -35.94 0.60
C GLY A 147 -4.80 -36.23 1.03
N ALA A 148 -3.80 -35.54 0.49
CA ALA A 148 -2.44 -35.59 0.99
C ALA A 148 -2.24 -34.59 2.15
N PRO A 149 -1.30 -34.84 3.08
CA PRO A 149 -0.92 -33.83 4.06
C PRO A 149 -0.29 -32.61 3.38
N TRP A 150 -0.41 -31.45 4.01
CA TRP A 150 0.28 -30.25 3.56
C TRP A 150 1.80 -30.44 3.65
N PRO A 151 2.57 -29.94 2.66
CA PRO A 151 4.03 -29.98 2.75
C PRO A 151 4.51 -29.10 3.91
N GLU A 152 5.60 -29.50 4.57
CA GLU A 152 6.20 -28.69 5.63
C GLU A 152 6.66 -27.31 5.12
N THR A 153 7.09 -27.25 3.86
CA THR A 153 7.52 -26.04 3.18
C THR A 153 7.02 -26.07 1.75
N TYR A 154 6.34 -25.02 1.34
CA TYR A 154 5.84 -24.89 -0.02
C TYR A 154 6.79 -24.09 -0.90
N ARG A 155 7.04 -24.55 -2.12
CA ARG A 155 7.91 -23.88 -3.09
C ARG A 155 7.09 -23.22 -4.18
N ILE A 156 7.29 -21.93 -4.34
CA ILE A 156 6.67 -21.10 -5.37
C ILE A 156 7.74 -20.77 -6.40
N SER A 157 7.63 -21.37 -7.57
CA SER A 157 8.44 -21.02 -8.72
C SER A 157 8.10 -19.62 -9.23
N GLY A 158 9.08 -18.90 -9.77
CA GLY A 158 8.87 -17.52 -10.19
C GLY A 158 7.83 -17.38 -11.31
N ASP A 159 7.77 -18.36 -12.21
CA ASP A 159 6.81 -18.49 -13.32
C ASP A 159 5.39 -18.88 -12.87
N HIS A 160 5.24 -19.40 -11.64
CA HIS A 160 3.95 -19.71 -11.04
C HIS A 160 3.29 -18.48 -10.39
N VAL A 161 4.02 -17.36 -10.23
CA VAL A 161 3.46 -16.09 -9.76
C VAL A 161 2.88 -15.32 -10.95
N LEU A 162 1.55 -15.23 -11.00
CA LEU A 162 0.85 -14.66 -12.14
C LEU A 162 0.62 -13.15 -12.00
N ALA A 163 0.31 -12.71 -10.78
CA ALA A 163 0.10 -11.32 -10.44
C ALA A 163 0.24 -11.11 -8.93
N TRP A 164 0.32 -9.84 -8.54
CA TRP A 164 0.34 -9.41 -7.16
C TRP A 164 -0.52 -8.16 -6.98
N ALA A 165 -1.00 -7.96 -5.75
CA ALA A 165 -1.68 -6.74 -5.33
C ALA A 165 -1.42 -6.50 -3.83
N PRO A 166 -1.49 -5.27 -3.32
CA PRO A 166 -1.39 -5.01 -1.91
C PRO A 166 -2.65 -5.45 -1.18
N LEU A 167 -2.48 -5.91 0.07
CA LEU A 167 -3.58 -6.18 1.00
C LEU A 167 -4.23 -4.84 1.38
N VAL A 168 -5.53 -4.71 1.12
CA VAL A 168 -6.34 -3.50 1.32
C VAL A 168 -6.99 -3.47 2.69
#